data_AF-A0A4P5P984-F1
#
_entry.id   AF-A0A4P5P984-F1
#
_cell.length_a   1.000
_cell.length_b   1.000
_cell.length_c   1.000
_cell.angle_alpha   90.00
_cell.angle_beta   90.00
_cell.angle_gamma   90.00
#
_symmetry.space_group_name_H-M   'P 1'
#
loop_
_entity.id
_entity.type
_entity.pdbx_description
1 polymer ?
#
loop_
_entity_poly.entity_id
_entity_poly.type
_entity_poly.pdbx_seq_one_letter_code
_entity_poly.pdbx_strand_id
1 'polypeptide(L)'
;MITLYRKNQRKIAMGLLSFHKNLHEHRHLLKEIDTYEEDEKYQLYCFYCDGSSKNVQGLIGISLDDAQELVLHDICLNPSYRGERLGYEMMDQLQQAHPDHRIIGTRATAAFLDKWKRSRGIE
;
A
#
# COMPACT_ATOMS: atom_id res chain seq x y z
N MET A 1 -0.44 -5.91 -11.01
CA MET A 1 0.88 -6.43 -10.57
C MET A 1 1.46 -5.52 -9.51
N ILE A 2 1.89 -6.05 -8.36
CA ILE A 2 2.69 -5.32 -7.36
C ILE A 2 4.19 -5.61 -7.51
N THR A 3 5.04 -4.62 -7.27
CA THR A 3 6.50 -4.78 -7.20
C THR A 3 7.06 -3.94 -6.06
N LEU A 4 8.18 -4.35 -5.47
CA LEU A 4 8.88 -3.51 -4.49
C LEU A 4 9.25 -2.16 -5.11
N TYR A 5 9.03 -1.12 -4.31
CA TYR A 5 9.41 0.25 -4.60
C TYR A 5 10.93 0.38 -4.83
N ARG A 6 11.30 1.33 -5.68
CA ARG A 6 12.69 1.74 -5.96
C ARG A 6 12.80 3.25 -5.87
N LYS A 7 13.96 3.76 -5.43
CA LYS A 7 14.20 5.21 -5.23
C LYS A 7 13.89 6.09 -6.44
N ASN A 8 14.03 5.57 -7.67
CA ASN A 8 13.66 6.32 -8.88
C ASN A 8 12.14 6.57 -9.03
N GLN A 9 11.30 5.88 -8.25
CA GLN A 9 9.85 6.06 -8.19
C GLN A 9 9.43 7.04 -7.09
N ARG A 10 10.36 7.61 -6.31
CA ARG A 10 10.06 8.51 -5.17
C ARG A 10 9.05 9.60 -5.51
N LYS A 11 9.23 10.29 -6.64
CA LYS A 11 8.37 11.39 -7.06
C LYS A 11 6.91 10.96 -7.27
N ILE A 12 6.68 9.84 -7.96
CA ILE A 12 5.31 9.33 -8.19
C ILE A 12 4.73 8.75 -6.90
N ALA A 13 5.56 8.12 -6.07
CA ALA A 13 5.12 7.58 -4.79
C ALA A 13 4.63 8.70 -3.84
N MET A 14 5.41 9.76 -3.69
CA MET A 14 5.01 10.94 -2.91
C MET A 14 3.72 11.57 -3.45
N GLY A 15 3.57 11.64 -4.79
CA GLY A 15 2.35 12.12 -5.41
C GLY A 15 1.12 11.29 -5.03
N LEU A 16 1.24 9.97 -5.01
CA LEU A 16 0.16 9.07 -4.62
C LEU A 16 -0.15 9.13 -3.11
N LEU A 17 0.88 9.20 -2.26
CA LEU A 17 0.73 9.38 -0.80
C LEU A 17 0.02 10.69 -0.45
N SER A 18 0.22 11.75 -1.26
CA SER A 18 -0.44 13.05 -1.04
C SER A 18 -1.97 13.03 -1.15
N PHE A 19 -2.55 11.98 -1.74
CA PHE A 19 -4.01 11.80 -1.80
C PHE A 19 -4.61 11.26 -0.50
N HIS A 20 -3.79 10.86 0.49
CA HIS A 20 -4.27 10.43 1.79
C HIS A 20 -4.81 11.65 2.58
N LYS A 21 -6.01 11.49 3.16
CA LYS A 21 -6.91 12.60 3.54
C LYS A 21 -6.41 13.60 4.60
N ASN A 22 -5.18 13.52 5.08
CA ASN A 22 -4.62 14.48 6.05
C ASN A 22 -3.13 14.80 5.83
N LEU A 23 -2.52 14.39 4.72
CA LEU A 23 -1.10 14.61 4.41
C LEU A 23 -0.91 15.79 3.43
N HIS A 24 -1.47 16.96 3.78
CA HIS A 24 -1.29 18.17 2.98
C HIS A 24 -0.02 18.94 3.34
N GLU A 25 0.61 18.63 4.47
CA GLU A 25 1.90 19.22 4.84
C GLU A 25 3.05 18.44 4.20
N HIS A 26 3.79 19.08 3.29
CA HIS A 26 4.95 18.51 2.59
C HIS A 26 5.97 17.83 3.51
N ARG A 27 6.13 18.31 4.75
CA ARG A 27 7.02 17.70 5.76
C ARG A 27 6.58 16.29 6.16
N HIS A 28 5.28 16.04 6.24
CA HIS A 28 4.76 14.73 6.61
C HIS A 28 4.96 13.72 5.48
N LEU A 29 4.74 14.13 4.22
CA LEU A 29 4.99 13.27 3.05
C LEU A 29 6.46 12.88 2.90
N LEU A 30 7.38 13.81 3.15
CA LEU A 30 8.82 13.51 3.16
C LEU A 30 9.15 12.47 4.23
N LYS A 31 8.70 12.71 5.47
CA LYS A 31 8.95 11.79 6.59
C LYS A 31 8.41 10.38 6.32
N GLU A 32 7.24 10.30 5.70
CA GLU A 32 6.60 9.01 5.40
C GLU A 32 7.37 8.23 4.34
N ILE A 33 7.74 8.87 3.22
CA ILE A 33 8.56 8.18 2.21
C ILE A 33 9.97 7.86 2.71
N ASP A 34 10.54 8.69 3.59
CA ASP A 34 11.83 8.42 4.24
C ASP A 34 11.75 7.20 5.17
N THR A 35 10.64 7.03 5.89
CA THR A 35 10.41 5.84 6.74
C THR A 35 10.48 4.55 5.90
N TYR A 36 9.84 4.54 4.72
CA TYR A 36 9.90 3.41 3.80
C TYR A 36 11.28 3.20 3.12
N GLU A 37 12.16 4.21 3.13
CA GLU A 37 13.50 4.12 2.52
C GLU A 37 14.60 3.80 3.54
N GLU A 38 14.40 4.12 4.82
CA GLU A 38 15.42 4.06 5.86
C GLU A 38 15.23 2.92 6.85
N ASP A 39 14.00 2.47 7.09
CA ASP A 39 13.70 1.39 8.04
C ASP A 39 13.40 0.07 7.30
N GLU A 40 14.24 -0.94 7.53
CA GLU A 40 14.16 -2.26 6.89
C GLU A 40 12.87 -3.03 7.23
N LYS A 41 12.20 -2.67 8.33
CA LYS A 41 10.91 -3.25 8.69
C LYS A 41 9.78 -2.78 7.80
N TYR A 42 9.94 -1.60 7.18
CA TYR A 42 8.94 -0.99 6.33
C TYR A 42 9.21 -1.31 4.86
N GLN A 43 8.15 -1.63 4.14
CA GLN A 43 8.23 -1.91 2.71
C GLN A 43 7.13 -1.16 1.99
N LEU A 44 7.51 -0.56 0.87
CA LEU A 44 6.58 0.09 -0.04
C LEU A 44 6.49 -0.73 -1.33
N TYR A 45 5.27 -1.01 -1.78
CA TYR A 45 5.00 -1.66 -3.05
C TYR A 45 4.35 -0.68 -4.00
N CYS A 46 4.71 -0.77 -5.28
CA CYS A 46 4.07 -0.08 -6.39
C CYS A 46 3.12 -1.04 -7.12
N PHE A 47 1.90 -0.59 -7.40
CA PHE A 47 0.90 -1.31 -8.17
C PHE A 47 0.80 -0.78 -9.61
N TYR A 48 0.62 -1.69 -10.57
CA TYR A 48 0.42 -1.42 -11.99
C TYR A 48 -0.81 -2.18 -12.48
N CYS A 49 -1.79 -1.46 -13.06
CA CYS A 49 -3.07 -2.03 -13.52
C CYS A 49 -2.92 -3.01 -14.70
N ASP A 50 -1.92 -2.80 -15.56
CA ASP A 50 -1.64 -3.65 -16.71
C ASP A 50 -0.14 -3.98 -16.68
N GLY A 51 0.23 -5.26 -16.77
CA GLY A 51 1.63 -5.72 -16.66
C GLY A 51 2.60 -5.11 -17.69
N SER A 52 2.08 -4.39 -18.68
CA SER A 52 2.85 -3.64 -19.70
C SER A 52 3.01 -2.14 -19.38
N SER A 53 2.30 -1.62 -18.39
CA SER A 53 2.37 -0.21 -18.01
C SER A 53 3.57 0.04 -17.11
N LYS A 54 4.41 1.02 -17.48
CA LYS A 54 5.50 1.50 -16.62
C LYS A 54 5.03 2.49 -15.55
N ASN A 55 3.74 2.85 -15.56
CA ASN A 55 3.21 3.89 -14.70
C ASN A 55 2.61 3.29 -13.44
N VAL A 56 3.18 3.66 -12.29
CA VAL A 56 2.65 3.32 -10.97
C VAL A 56 1.25 3.92 -10.82
N GLN A 57 0.26 3.07 -10.54
CA GLN A 57 -1.14 3.45 -10.34
C GLN A 57 -1.60 3.32 -8.90
N GLY A 58 -0.82 2.68 -8.04
CA GLY A 58 -1.14 2.58 -6.64
C GLY A 58 0.08 2.27 -5.79
N LEU A 59 -0.09 2.37 -4.47
CA LEU A 59 0.92 2.05 -3.48
C LEU A 59 0.33 1.19 -2.37
N ILE A 60 1.15 0.31 -1.82
CA ILE A 60 0.86 -0.41 -0.58
C ILE A 60 2.04 -0.21 0.35
N GLY A 61 1.82 0.43 1.49
CA GLY A 61 2.81 0.62 2.54
C GLY A 61 2.57 -0.36 3.67
N ILE A 62 3.59 -1.16 3.99
CA ILE A 62 3.50 -2.20 5.02
C ILE A 62 4.67 -2.14 5.99
N SER A 63 4.50 -2.76 7.15
CA SER A 63 5.63 -3.22 7.96
C SER A 63 5.46 -4.68 8.35
N LEU A 64 6.55 -5.42 8.42
CA LEU A 64 6.57 -6.80 8.91
C LEU A 64 6.94 -6.82 10.39
N ASP A 65 6.24 -7.63 11.17
CA ASP A 65 6.60 -7.92 12.56
C ASP A 65 7.02 -9.39 12.73
N ASP A 66 7.78 -9.66 13.79
CA ASP A 66 8.34 -10.99 14.09
C ASP A 66 7.25 -12.05 14.37
N ALA A 67 6.01 -11.61 14.61
CA ALA A 67 4.85 -12.44 14.95
C ALA A 67 4.05 -12.97 13.75
N GLN A 68 4.62 -13.01 12.54
CA GLN A 68 3.88 -13.33 11.30
C GLN A 68 2.71 -12.37 11.02
N GLU A 69 2.81 -11.14 11.52
CA GLU A 69 1.84 -10.09 11.25
C GLU A 69 2.42 -9.10 10.25
N LEU A 70 1.57 -8.71 9.30
CA LEU A 70 1.86 -7.67 8.32
C LEU A 70 0.92 -6.51 8.61
N VAL A 71 1.49 -5.36 8.98
CA VAL A 71 0.74 -4.13 9.26
C VAL A 71 0.58 -3.33 7.98
N LEU A 72 -0.66 -3.13 7.53
CA LEU A 72 -1.00 -2.27 6.40
C LEU A 72 -1.13 -0.82 6.86
N HIS A 73 -0.11 -0.01 6.55
CA HIS A 73 -0.08 1.42 6.88
C HIS A 73 -0.80 2.26 5.83
N ASP A 74 -0.50 2.00 4.55
CA ASP A 74 -1.01 2.81 3.44
C ASP A 74 -1.57 1.94 2.31
N ILE A 75 -2.69 2.39 1.76
CA ILE A 75 -3.20 1.91 0.47
C ILE A 75 -3.68 3.09 -0.35
N CYS A 76 -3.00 3.35 -1.46
CA CYS A 76 -3.28 4.50 -2.31
C CYS A 76 -3.52 4.04 -3.75
N LEU A 77 -4.49 4.68 -4.41
CA LEU A 77 -4.75 4.51 -5.83
C LEU A 77 -4.77 5.88 -6.49
N ASN A 78 -4.30 5.93 -7.74
CA ASN A 78 -4.47 7.10 -8.59
C ASN A 78 -5.98 7.44 -8.66
N PRO A 79 -6.39 8.69 -8.35
CA PRO A 79 -7.80 9.10 -8.29
C PRO A 79 -8.61 8.85 -9.56
N SER A 80 -7.94 8.68 -10.70
CA SER A 80 -8.57 8.32 -11.97
C SER A 80 -9.25 6.95 -11.92
N TYR A 81 -8.78 6.05 -11.03
CA TYR A 81 -9.40 4.75 -10.79
C TYR A 81 -10.45 4.87 -9.70
N ARG A 82 -11.72 4.73 -10.09
CA ARG A 82 -12.85 4.76 -9.16
C ARG A 82 -13.18 3.34 -8.69
N GLY A 83 -13.48 3.22 -7.40
CA GLY A 83 -14.01 2.01 -6.78
C GLY A 83 -12.96 1.14 -6.08
N GLU A 84 -13.44 0.24 -5.23
CA GLU A 84 -12.60 -0.57 -4.34
C GLU A 84 -11.95 -1.78 -5.05
N ARG A 85 -12.41 -2.13 -6.26
CA ARG A 85 -12.00 -3.37 -6.95
C ARG A 85 -10.48 -3.49 -7.15
N LEU A 86 -9.83 -2.41 -7.58
CA LEU A 86 -8.37 -2.40 -7.75
C LEU A 86 -7.63 -2.42 -6.42
N GLY A 87 -8.20 -1.80 -5.38
CA GLY A 87 -7.65 -1.88 -4.04
C GLY A 87 -7.72 -3.32 -3.51
N TYR A 88 -8.80 -4.04 -3.77
CA TYR A 88 -8.89 -5.46 -3.42
C TYR A 88 -7.90 -6.31 -4.21
N GLU A 89 -7.69 -6.03 -5.50
CA GLU A 89 -6.67 -6.70 -6.30
C GLU A 89 -5.24 -6.48 -5.74
N MET A 90 -4.96 -5.28 -5.25
CA MET A 90 -3.72 -4.94 -4.55
C MET A 90 -3.57 -5.77 -3.26
N MET A 91 -4.63 -5.90 -2.47
CA MET A 91 -4.63 -6.71 -1.25
C MET A 91 -4.48 -8.20 -1.52
N ASP A 92 -5.12 -8.72 -2.57
CA ASP A 92 -4.99 -10.13 -2.95
C ASP A 92 -3.54 -10.46 -3.34
N GLN A 93 -2.90 -9.57 -4.11
CA GLN A 93 -1.50 -9.72 -4.49
C GLN A 93 -0.55 -9.59 -3.30
N LEU A 94 -0.88 -8.73 -2.33
CA LEU A 94 -0.12 -8.59 -1.10
C LEU A 94 -0.20 -9.88 -0.26
N GLN A 95 -1.40 -10.45 -0.10
CA GLN A 95 -1.59 -11.72 0.61
C GLN A 95 -0.88 -12.87 -0.11
N GLN A 96 -0.88 -12.88 -1.45
CA GLN A 96 -0.15 -13.88 -2.23
C GLN A 96 1.38 -13.74 -2.07
N ALA A 97 1.90 -12.52 -1.94
CA ALA A 97 3.31 -12.27 -1.70
C ALA A 97 3.77 -12.67 -0.28
N HIS A 98 2.84 -12.66 0.68
CA HIS A 98 3.07 -12.98 2.08
C HIS A 98 2.06 -14.02 2.58
N PRO A 99 2.08 -15.26 2.06
CA PRO A 99 1.03 -16.26 2.30
C PRO A 99 0.90 -16.68 3.77
N ASP A 100 2.01 -16.65 4.51
CA ASP A 100 2.05 -17.05 5.92
C ASP A 100 1.77 -15.88 6.88
N HIS A 101 1.56 -14.66 6.37
CA HIS A 101 1.33 -13.50 7.22
C HIS A 101 -0.15 -13.14 7.32
N ARG A 102 -0.58 -12.81 8.53
CA ARG A 102 -1.88 -12.21 8.78
C ARG A 102 -1.81 -10.71 8.55
N ILE A 103 -2.64 -10.21 7.64
CA ILE A 103 -2.74 -8.77 7.39
C ILE A 103 -3.62 -8.11 8.46
N ILE A 104 -3.03 -7.14 9.16
CA ILE A 104 -3.70 -6.24 10.11
C ILE A 104 -3.60 -4.80 9.63
N GLY A 105 -4.58 -3.96 9.98
CA GLY A 105 -4.67 -2.59 9.49
C GLY A 105 -4.39 -1.58 10.60
N THR A 106 -3.80 -0.45 10.24
CA THR A 106 -3.79 0.72 11.13
C THR A 106 -5.17 1.34 11.22
N ARG A 107 -5.34 2.35 12.08
CA ARG A 107 -6.59 3.13 12.16
C ARG A 107 -7.01 3.70 10.81
N ALA A 108 -6.06 4.03 9.93
CA ALA A 108 -6.35 4.60 8.62
C ALA A 108 -6.88 3.56 7.62
N THR A 109 -6.42 2.31 7.73
CA THR A 109 -6.69 1.26 6.74
C THR A 109 -7.68 0.20 7.23
N ALA A 110 -7.99 0.15 8.53
CA ALA A 110 -8.87 -0.84 9.14
C ALA A 110 -10.22 -0.97 8.44
N ALA A 111 -10.90 0.16 8.16
CA ALA A 111 -12.21 0.14 7.51
C ALA A 111 -12.17 -0.43 6.08
N PHE A 112 -11.07 -0.19 5.35
CA PHE A 112 -10.88 -0.75 4.02
C PHE A 112 -10.54 -2.25 4.09
N LEU A 113 -9.62 -2.62 4.99
CA LEU A 113 -9.20 -3.99 5.23
C LEU A 113 -10.38 -4.89 5.58
N ASP A 114 -11.27 -4.43 6.46
CA ASP A 114 -12.47 -5.16 6.87
C ASP A 114 -13.40 -5.46 5.69
N LYS A 115 -13.54 -4.52 4.75
CA LYS A 115 -14.36 -4.76 3.55
C LYS A 115 -13.71 -5.79 2.62
N TRP A 116 -12.39 -5.71 2.45
CA TRP A 116 -11.64 -6.70 1.67
C TRP A 116 -11.78 -8.10 2.29
N LYS A 117 -11.56 -8.25 3.61
CA LYS A 117 -11.71 -9.53 4.33
C LYS A 117 -13.11 -10.12 4.16
N ARG A 118 -14.16 -9.31 4.36
CA ARG A 118 -15.56 -9.73 4.12
C ARG A 118 -15.81 -10.18 2.69
N SER A 119 -15.23 -9.50 1.69
CA SER A 119 -15.38 -9.88 0.28
C SER A 119 -14.72 -11.21 -0.08
N ARG A 120 -13.79 -11.69 0.75
CA ARG A 120 -13.03 -12.93 0.59
C ARG A 120 -13.46 -14.04 1.55
N GLY A 121 -14.42 -13.78 2.44
CA GLY A 121 -14.81 -14.73 3.49
C GLY A 121 -13.70 -15.02 4.50
N ILE A 122 -12.79 -14.06 4.71
CA ILE A 122 -11.72 -14.15 5.70
C ILE A 122 -12.26 -13.58 7.02
N GLU A 123 -12.25 -14.40 8.09
CA GLU A 123 -12.65 -14.00 9.45
C GLU A 123 -11.50 -13.31 10.22
#